data_AF-A0A967N8K6-F1
#
_entry.id   AF-A0A967N8K6-F1
#
_cell.length_a   1.000
_cell.length_b   1.000
_cell.length_c   1.000
_cell.angle_alpha   90.00
_cell.angle_beta   90.00
_cell.angle_gamma   90.00
#
_symmetry.space_group_name_H-M   'P 1'
#
loop_
_entity.id
_entity.type
_entity.pdbx_description
1 polymer ?
#
loop_
_entity_poly.entity_id
_entity_poly.type
_entity_poly.pdbx_seq_one_letter_code
_entity_poly.pdbx_strand_id
1 'polypeptide(L)'
;RGGWISGLSDEEGRRHPTAGGLRIGKPLPERGPDEPFDPRTEWDRDGQYFHYLTKWMHALNRVWELTGEETYHRWATELAEVTQRGFLASGPGGKRLHWKMSVDLSRPLVPSSGHHDPLDGLLTLGALVATAPAGSAAAAGVLERHLRDLREICRGRSWATDEPLGAGALLVDAYRCRRHGTEEHLESGSLCETIVDDAAASLQAVIDTGVLRRPAERRLAFRELGLSIGLRAAEALQGGLEATEGTEGRALRPEAIERLGKHLSLADAIEDFWLDPGNREVDGWSEHRDISRVMLATSLAPGGYLGL
;
A
#
# COMPACT_ATOMS: atom_id res chain seq x y z
N ARG A 1 16.68 15.77 18.14
CA ARG A 1 16.47 16.59 16.92
C ARG A 1 15.22 17.43 17.17
N GLY A 2 15.22 18.71 16.77
CA GLY A 2 14.06 19.60 16.84
C GLY A 2 13.84 20.27 15.48
N GLY A 3 12.61 20.73 15.20
CA GLY A 3 12.22 21.29 13.90
C GLY A 3 11.70 20.25 12.89
N TRP A 4 11.44 20.70 11.67
CA TRP A 4 10.93 19.87 10.57
C TRP A 4 11.99 18.93 10.00
N ILE A 5 11.59 17.71 9.60
CA ILE A 5 12.50 16.72 8.99
C ILE A 5 13.16 17.27 7.72
N SER A 6 12.43 18.09 6.97
CA SER A 6 12.89 18.78 5.77
C SER A 6 13.96 19.85 6.02
N GLY A 7 14.19 20.24 7.28
CA GLY A 7 15.07 21.36 7.62
C GLY A 7 14.48 22.74 7.30
N LEU A 8 13.22 22.82 6.88
CA LEU A 8 12.52 24.07 6.58
C LEU A 8 12.24 24.89 7.85
N SER A 9 12.03 26.20 7.66
CA SER A 9 11.55 27.09 8.73
C SER A 9 10.16 26.67 9.22
N ASP A 10 9.74 27.14 10.40
CA ASP A 10 8.42 26.78 10.94
C ASP A 10 7.25 27.20 10.04
N GLU A 11 7.37 28.33 9.35
CA GLU A 11 6.34 28.80 8.43
C GLU A 11 6.28 27.95 7.16
N GLU A 12 7.42 27.66 6.54
CA GLU A 12 7.51 26.84 5.33
C GLU A 12 7.16 25.37 5.63
N GLY A 13 7.64 24.82 6.75
CA GLY A 13 7.36 23.46 7.16
C GLY A 13 5.88 23.20 7.40
N ARG A 14 5.12 24.18 7.93
CA ARG A 14 3.65 24.06 8.03
C ARG A 14 2.97 23.98 6.67
N ARG A 15 3.52 24.64 5.64
CA ARG A 15 3.00 24.59 4.27
C ARG A 15 3.40 23.30 3.54
N HIS A 16 4.57 22.74 3.89
CA HIS A 16 5.20 21.60 3.24
C HIS A 16 5.62 20.50 4.25
N PRO A 17 4.67 19.95 5.04
CA PRO A 17 4.96 19.05 6.14
C PRO A 17 5.56 17.71 5.70
N THR A 18 5.35 17.32 4.43
CA THR A 18 5.80 16.04 3.87
C THR A 18 7.07 16.17 3.02
N ALA A 19 7.62 17.38 2.82
CA ALA A 19 8.77 17.60 1.94
C ALA A 19 10.07 16.88 2.38
N GLY A 20 10.18 16.52 3.66
CA GLY A 20 11.27 15.70 4.21
C GLY A 20 10.92 14.23 4.41
N GLY A 21 9.71 13.82 4.01
CA GLY A 21 9.12 12.54 4.33
C GLY A 21 8.45 12.52 5.70
N LEU A 22 8.07 11.34 6.18
CA LEU A 22 7.33 11.16 7.44
C LEU A 22 8.03 10.14 8.34
N ARG A 23 8.33 10.57 9.58
CA ARG A 23 8.86 9.71 10.64
C ARG A 23 7.70 8.96 11.30
N ILE A 24 7.87 7.67 11.57
CA ILE A 24 6.85 6.84 12.22
C ILE A 24 6.83 7.05 13.73
N GLY A 25 8.00 7.31 14.35
CA GLY A 25 8.08 7.57 15.78
C GLY A 25 8.10 6.27 16.60
N LYS A 26 8.86 5.29 16.14
CA LYS A 26 9.04 4.01 16.86
C LYS A 26 9.76 4.20 18.20
N PRO A 27 9.57 3.29 19.19
CA PRO A 27 10.13 3.46 20.54
C PRO A 27 11.66 3.56 20.58
N LEU A 28 12.36 2.80 19.73
CA LEU A 28 13.81 2.84 19.65
C LEU A 28 14.26 3.84 18.57
N PRO A 29 15.38 4.53 18.76
CA PRO A 29 15.96 5.36 17.71
C PRO A 29 16.35 4.52 16.49
N GLU A 30 16.48 5.17 15.34
CA GLU A 30 17.07 4.55 14.15
C GLU A 30 18.45 3.97 14.44
N ARG A 31 18.81 2.89 13.73
CA ARG A 31 20.11 2.23 13.90
C ARG A 31 21.26 3.15 13.50
N GLY A 32 22.29 3.25 14.35
CA GLY A 32 23.49 4.03 14.07
C GLY A 32 24.30 3.48 12.88
N PRO A 33 25.16 4.27 12.23
CA PRO A 33 25.98 3.81 11.10
C PRO A 33 26.86 2.59 11.43
N ASP A 34 27.47 2.60 12.63
CA ASP A 34 28.38 1.55 13.08
C ASP A 34 27.68 0.46 13.92
N GLU A 35 26.37 0.58 14.11
CA GLU A 35 25.59 -0.36 14.90
C GLU A 35 25.18 -1.57 14.03
N PRO A 36 25.43 -2.81 14.49
CA PRO A 36 25.13 -4.01 13.72
C PRO A 36 23.62 -4.17 13.52
N PHE A 37 23.25 -4.71 12.36
CA PHE A 37 21.86 -5.05 12.07
C PHE A 37 21.41 -6.24 12.92
N ASP A 38 20.33 -6.06 13.66
CA ASP A 38 19.61 -7.12 14.36
C ASP A 38 18.16 -7.17 13.85
N PRO A 39 17.77 -8.24 13.14
CA PRO A 39 16.42 -8.38 12.60
C PRO A 39 15.31 -8.26 13.64
N ARG A 40 15.56 -8.64 14.90
CA ARG A 40 14.53 -8.62 15.95
C ARG A 40 14.23 -7.21 16.41
N THR A 41 15.26 -6.41 16.65
CA THR A 41 15.10 -5.04 17.14
C THR A 41 14.83 -4.02 16.04
N GLU A 42 15.18 -4.29 14.78
CA GLU A 42 14.99 -3.32 13.67
C GLU A 42 13.51 -2.91 13.47
N TRP A 43 12.57 -3.80 13.78
CA TRP A 43 11.12 -3.53 13.72
C TRP A 43 10.65 -2.45 14.69
N ASP A 44 11.36 -2.29 15.80
CA ASP A 44 11.09 -1.33 16.87
C ASP A 44 11.93 -0.05 16.75
N ARG A 45 12.82 0.01 15.76
CA ARG A 45 13.67 1.18 15.49
C ARG A 45 13.00 2.14 14.56
N ASP A 46 13.23 3.42 14.78
CA ASP A 46 12.72 4.46 13.91
C ASP A 46 13.39 4.50 12.54
N GLY A 47 12.83 5.33 11.68
CA GLY A 47 13.26 5.56 10.31
C GLY A 47 12.08 5.95 9.45
N GLN A 48 12.32 6.02 8.14
CA GLN A 48 11.26 6.13 7.16
C GLN A 48 11.13 4.80 6.43
N TYR A 49 9.89 4.35 6.18
CA TYR A 49 9.59 3.05 5.58
C TYR A 49 8.80 3.26 4.30
N PHE A 50 9.26 2.66 3.20
CA PHE A 50 8.66 2.89 1.88
C PHE A 50 7.15 2.64 1.89
N HIS A 51 6.74 1.47 2.38
CA HIS A 51 5.32 1.07 2.43
C HIS A 51 4.46 2.00 3.31
N TYR A 52 4.98 2.54 4.41
CA TYR A 52 4.19 3.47 5.21
C TYR A 52 4.01 4.82 4.51
N LEU A 53 5.04 5.29 3.80
CA LEU A 53 4.94 6.52 3.03
C LEU A 53 3.94 6.36 1.89
N THR A 54 3.88 5.21 1.20
CA THR A 54 2.86 4.96 0.17
C THR A 54 1.44 4.93 0.75
N LYS A 55 1.22 4.36 1.95
CA LYS A 55 -0.09 4.45 2.62
C LYS A 55 -0.47 5.89 3.00
N TRP A 56 0.49 6.72 3.42
CA TRP A 56 0.23 8.14 3.67
C TRP A 56 -0.08 8.92 2.38
N MET A 57 0.64 8.67 1.28
CA MET A 57 0.33 9.25 -0.03
C MET A 57 -1.10 8.90 -0.46
N HIS A 58 -1.49 7.62 -0.31
CA HIS A 58 -2.85 7.16 -0.60
C HIS A 58 -3.88 7.89 0.27
N ALA A 59 -3.70 7.94 1.58
CA ALA A 59 -4.61 8.61 2.49
C ALA A 59 -4.78 10.10 2.16
N LEU A 60 -3.68 10.82 1.90
CA LEU A 60 -3.70 12.22 1.49
C LEU A 60 -4.44 12.41 0.16
N ASN A 61 -4.21 11.54 -0.83
CA ASN A 61 -4.91 11.61 -2.10
C ASN A 61 -6.42 11.34 -1.95
N ARG A 62 -6.80 10.39 -1.08
CA ARG A 62 -8.22 10.12 -0.77
C ARG A 62 -8.92 11.34 -0.16
N VAL A 63 -8.24 12.07 0.74
CA VAL A 63 -8.80 13.32 1.29
C VAL A 63 -8.97 14.36 0.19
N TRP A 64 -7.99 14.51 -0.70
CA TRP A 64 -8.12 15.38 -1.88
C TRP A 64 -9.35 15.02 -2.72
N GLU A 65 -9.48 13.76 -3.15
CA GLU A 65 -10.60 13.31 -3.98
C GLU A 65 -11.97 13.54 -3.33
N LEU A 66 -12.06 13.42 -2.00
CA LEU A 66 -13.31 13.58 -1.26
C LEU A 66 -13.67 15.04 -0.95
N THR A 67 -12.67 15.91 -0.76
CA THR A 67 -12.88 17.27 -0.26
C THR A 67 -12.64 18.35 -1.30
N GLY A 68 -11.86 18.07 -2.35
CA GLY A 68 -11.39 19.08 -3.28
C GLY A 68 -10.37 20.06 -2.68
N GLU A 69 -9.76 19.76 -1.53
CA GLU A 69 -8.70 20.58 -0.94
C GLU A 69 -7.32 20.22 -1.52
N GLU A 70 -6.86 20.97 -2.53
CA GLU A 70 -5.63 20.70 -3.30
C GLU A 70 -4.36 20.55 -2.45
N THR A 71 -4.37 21.12 -1.24
CA THR A 71 -3.26 21.01 -0.28
C THR A 71 -2.90 19.56 0.03
N TYR A 72 -3.87 18.64 0.13
CA TYR A 72 -3.58 17.24 0.41
C TYR A 72 -2.94 16.51 -0.77
N HIS A 73 -3.37 16.82 -2.01
CA HIS A 73 -2.71 16.28 -3.21
C HIS A 73 -1.27 16.78 -3.32
N ARG A 74 -1.04 18.08 -3.05
CA ARG A 74 0.31 18.65 -2.99
C ARG A 74 1.18 17.92 -1.96
N TRP A 75 0.69 17.71 -0.75
CA TRP A 75 1.44 16.99 0.28
C TRP A 75 1.72 15.53 -0.10
N ALA A 76 0.78 14.85 -0.76
CA ALA A 76 1.00 13.50 -1.27
C ALA A 76 2.08 13.48 -2.36
N THR A 77 2.08 14.48 -3.24
CA THR A 77 3.07 14.63 -4.32
C THR A 77 4.46 14.93 -3.78
N GLU A 78 4.59 15.87 -2.83
CA GLU A 78 5.85 16.16 -2.13
C GLU A 78 6.40 14.91 -1.44
N LEU A 79 5.52 14.14 -0.81
CA LEU A 79 5.88 12.87 -0.18
C LEU A 79 6.38 11.85 -1.20
N ALA A 80 5.72 11.74 -2.36
CA ALA A 80 6.14 10.85 -3.44
C ALA A 80 7.53 11.22 -3.98
N GLU A 81 7.80 12.51 -4.20
CA GLU A 81 9.09 12.99 -4.70
C GLU A 81 10.23 12.67 -3.73
N VAL A 82 10.07 13.00 -2.44
CA VAL A 82 11.11 12.75 -1.45
C VAL A 82 11.30 11.25 -1.19
N THR A 83 10.22 10.47 -1.24
CA THR A 83 10.28 9.00 -1.13
C THR A 83 11.05 8.41 -2.30
N GLN A 84 10.78 8.81 -3.54
CA GLN A 84 11.53 8.28 -4.67
C GLN A 84 13.03 8.61 -4.54
N ARG A 85 13.37 9.87 -4.22
CA ARG A 85 14.78 10.29 -4.07
C ARG A 85 15.51 9.52 -2.98
N GLY A 86 14.84 9.23 -1.86
CA GLY A 86 15.45 8.56 -0.71
C GLY A 86 15.57 7.04 -0.88
N PHE A 87 14.53 6.40 -1.43
CA PHE A 87 14.41 4.94 -1.39
C PHE A 87 14.85 4.24 -2.67
N LEU A 88 14.90 4.93 -3.82
CA LEU A 88 15.36 4.34 -5.07
C LEU A 88 16.89 4.26 -5.09
N ALA A 89 17.40 3.05 -5.31
CA ALA A 89 18.81 2.79 -5.54
C ALA A 89 19.05 2.21 -6.93
N SER A 90 20.07 2.73 -7.62
CA SER A 90 20.54 2.23 -8.91
C SER A 90 21.87 1.49 -8.72
N GLY A 91 22.04 0.35 -9.39
CA GLY A 91 23.31 -0.39 -9.38
C GLY A 91 23.47 -1.29 -10.60
N PRO A 92 24.53 -2.13 -10.63
CA PRO A 92 24.83 -3.01 -11.77
C PRO A 92 23.70 -3.99 -12.13
N GLY A 93 22.86 -4.36 -11.15
CA GLY A 93 21.68 -5.22 -11.35
C GLY A 93 20.38 -4.47 -11.66
N GLY A 94 20.45 -3.19 -12.02
CA GLY A 94 19.30 -2.33 -12.27
C GLY A 94 18.82 -1.57 -11.04
N LYS A 95 17.61 -1.03 -11.13
CA LYS A 95 16.96 -0.26 -10.06
C LYS A 95 16.37 -1.19 -9.00
N ARG A 96 16.41 -0.75 -7.75
CA ARG A 96 15.77 -1.42 -6.61
C ARG A 96 15.30 -0.40 -5.59
N LEU A 97 14.38 -0.81 -4.72
CA LEU A 97 13.95 -0.02 -3.58
C LEU A 97 14.66 -0.49 -2.32
N HIS A 98 14.88 0.45 -1.40
CA HIS A 98 15.16 0.17 -0.01
C HIS A 98 13.83 0.07 0.76
N TRP A 99 13.80 -0.75 1.80
CA TRP A 99 12.61 -0.97 2.60
C TRP A 99 12.52 0.11 3.67
N LYS A 100 13.68 0.43 4.26
CA LYS A 100 13.82 1.38 5.35
C LYS A 100 15.05 2.27 5.17
N MET A 101 14.83 3.57 5.31
CA MET A 101 15.84 4.62 5.29
C MET A 101 15.95 5.29 6.67
N SER A 102 17.05 5.99 6.91
CA SER A 102 17.15 6.89 8.06
C SER A 102 16.08 7.98 8.03
N VAL A 103 15.81 8.60 9.18
CA VAL A 103 14.84 9.68 9.37
C VAL A 103 15.11 10.84 8.43
N ASP A 104 16.38 11.15 8.15
CA ASP A 104 16.80 12.19 7.18
C ASP A 104 17.03 11.67 5.76
N LEU A 105 16.69 10.41 5.49
CA LEU A 105 16.85 9.72 4.20
C LEU A 105 18.29 9.64 3.68
N SER A 106 19.30 9.99 4.48
CA SER A 106 20.70 10.01 4.06
C SER A 106 21.34 8.63 3.90
N ARG A 107 20.80 7.59 4.54
CA ARG A 107 21.37 6.23 4.50
C ARG A 107 20.32 5.13 4.51
N PRO A 108 20.54 4.01 3.80
CA PRO A 108 19.70 2.82 3.93
C PRO A 108 19.93 2.15 5.27
N LEU A 109 18.84 1.88 5.99
CA LEU A 109 18.86 1.06 7.20
C LEU A 109 18.59 -0.40 6.89
N VAL A 110 17.71 -0.67 5.91
CA VAL A 110 17.46 -2.02 5.39
C VAL A 110 17.45 -1.98 3.87
N PRO A 111 18.56 -2.40 3.21
CA PRO A 111 18.75 -2.25 1.77
C PRO A 111 18.12 -3.38 0.93
N SER A 112 17.00 -3.95 1.39
CA SER A 112 16.11 -4.86 0.64
C SER A 112 14.79 -4.16 0.35
N SER A 113 13.83 -4.79 -0.32
CA SER A 113 12.46 -4.28 -0.48
C SER A 113 11.46 -5.31 0.02
N GLY A 114 10.29 -4.86 0.50
CA GLY A 114 9.13 -5.73 0.61
C GLY A 114 8.74 -6.29 -0.76
N HIS A 115 8.06 -7.44 -0.75
CA HIS A 115 7.69 -8.13 -1.98
C HIS A 115 6.76 -7.27 -2.85
N HIS A 116 5.72 -6.68 -2.25
CA HIS A 116 4.73 -5.83 -2.93
C HIS A 116 5.09 -4.34 -2.95
N ASP A 117 6.12 -3.89 -2.22
CA ASP A 117 6.48 -2.47 -2.12
C ASP A 117 6.57 -1.76 -3.49
N PRO A 118 7.25 -2.32 -4.52
CA PRO A 118 7.33 -1.65 -5.82
C PRO A 118 5.96 -1.49 -6.49
N LEU A 119 5.09 -2.49 -6.37
CA LEU A 119 3.76 -2.49 -6.96
C LEU A 119 2.84 -1.48 -6.25
N ASP A 120 2.85 -1.50 -4.91
CA ASP A 120 2.16 -0.53 -4.05
C ASP A 120 2.56 0.91 -4.43
N GLY A 121 3.86 1.16 -4.61
CA GLY A 121 4.40 2.44 -5.03
C GLY A 121 3.92 2.83 -6.43
N LEU A 122 3.99 1.90 -7.39
CA LEU A 122 3.59 2.14 -8.77
C LEU A 122 2.11 2.57 -8.87
N LEU A 123 1.22 1.82 -8.22
CA LEU A 123 -0.22 2.10 -8.24
C LEU A 123 -0.56 3.38 -7.47
N THR A 124 0.17 3.67 -6.38
CA THR A 124 -0.04 4.91 -5.61
C THR A 124 0.37 6.14 -6.41
N LEU A 125 1.55 6.13 -7.04
CA LEU A 125 1.97 7.25 -7.90
C LEU A 125 1.05 7.37 -9.13
N GLY A 126 0.57 6.24 -9.68
CA GLY A 126 -0.35 6.25 -10.80
C GLY A 126 -1.67 6.94 -10.44
N ALA A 127 -2.20 6.64 -9.26
CA ALA A 127 -3.37 7.33 -8.73
C ALA A 127 -3.12 8.84 -8.56
N LEU A 128 -1.97 9.25 -8.02
CA LEU A 128 -1.64 10.68 -7.87
C LEU A 128 -1.59 11.42 -9.21
N VAL A 129 -1.05 10.79 -10.26
CA VAL A 129 -1.06 11.38 -11.61
C VAL A 129 -2.48 11.45 -12.17
N ALA A 130 -3.26 10.38 -12.02
CA ALA A 130 -4.62 10.30 -12.54
C ALA A 130 -5.58 11.31 -11.88
N THR A 131 -5.36 11.66 -10.61
CA THR A 131 -6.22 12.57 -9.83
C THR A 131 -5.65 13.98 -9.70
N ALA A 132 -4.59 14.33 -10.44
CA ALA A 132 -3.90 15.59 -10.25
C ALA A 132 -4.79 16.82 -10.58
N PRO A 133 -4.75 17.89 -9.78
CA PRO A 133 -5.56 19.09 -10.02
C PRO A 133 -5.16 19.81 -11.31
N ALA A 134 -6.08 20.59 -11.89
CA ALA A 134 -5.80 21.36 -13.09
C ALA A 134 -4.62 22.33 -12.86
N GLY A 135 -3.66 22.37 -13.81
CA GLY A 135 -2.48 23.23 -13.71
C GLY A 135 -1.27 22.62 -12.99
N SER A 136 -1.34 21.37 -12.53
CA SER A 136 -0.21 20.67 -11.89
C SER A 136 0.75 19.96 -12.87
N ALA A 137 0.87 20.45 -14.11
CA ALA A 137 1.59 19.76 -15.19
C ALA A 137 3.07 19.47 -14.86
N ALA A 138 3.75 20.41 -14.18
CA ALA A 138 5.14 20.22 -13.77
C ALA A 138 5.29 19.06 -12.77
N ALA A 139 4.39 18.97 -11.79
CA ALA A 139 4.36 17.91 -10.78
C ALA A 139 4.03 16.55 -11.40
N ALA A 140 3.05 16.51 -12.32
CA ALA A 140 2.72 15.32 -13.10
C ALA A 140 3.95 14.80 -13.87
N GLY A 141 4.71 15.70 -14.51
CA GLY A 141 5.94 15.35 -15.21
C GLY A 141 7.06 14.79 -14.32
N VAL A 142 7.10 15.15 -13.02
CA VAL A 142 8.02 14.53 -12.04
C VAL A 142 7.57 13.12 -11.70
N LEU A 143 6.30 12.96 -11.34
CA LEU A 143 5.72 11.65 -10.99
C LEU A 143 5.81 10.64 -12.14
N GLU A 144 5.61 11.08 -13.38
CA GLU A 144 5.80 10.30 -14.61
C GLU A 144 7.20 9.67 -14.71
N ARG A 145 8.25 10.38 -14.28
CA ARG A 145 9.61 9.80 -14.25
C ARG A 145 9.72 8.70 -13.21
N HIS A 146 9.15 8.94 -12.02
CA HIS A 146 9.17 7.97 -10.92
C HIS A 146 8.36 6.72 -11.26
N LEU A 147 7.25 6.87 -11.98
CA LEU A 147 6.47 5.76 -12.51
C LEU A 147 7.29 4.89 -13.47
N ARG A 148 8.09 5.48 -14.36
CA ARG A 148 8.97 4.71 -15.26
C ARG A 148 9.99 3.87 -14.48
N ASP A 149 10.56 4.40 -13.40
CA ASP A 149 11.47 3.66 -12.55
C ASP A 149 10.78 2.47 -11.87
N LEU A 150 9.58 2.67 -11.32
CA LEU A 150 8.83 1.61 -10.65
C LEU A 150 8.31 0.55 -11.62
N ARG A 151 7.93 0.93 -12.85
CA ARG A 151 7.59 -0.02 -13.92
C ARG A 151 8.76 -0.93 -14.26
N GLU A 152 9.97 -0.37 -14.36
CA GLU A 152 11.18 -1.15 -14.61
C GLU A 152 11.42 -2.18 -13.50
N ILE A 153 11.23 -1.77 -12.24
CA ILE A 153 11.36 -2.67 -11.09
C ILE A 153 10.28 -3.77 -11.13
N CYS A 154 9.04 -3.43 -11.47
CA CYS A 154 7.89 -4.34 -11.49
C CYS A 154 7.92 -5.35 -12.65
N ARG A 155 8.61 -5.06 -13.74
CA ARG A 155 8.57 -5.85 -14.98
C ARG A 155 8.95 -7.32 -14.74
N GLY A 156 8.08 -8.23 -15.19
CA GLY A 156 8.33 -9.67 -15.17
C GLY A 156 8.31 -10.33 -13.80
N ARG A 157 7.85 -9.61 -12.75
CA ARG A 157 7.67 -10.19 -11.42
C ARG A 157 6.33 -10.89 -11.31
N SER A 158 6.29 -11.96 -10.52
CA SER A 158 5.06 -12.48 -9.93
C SER A 158 4.91 -11.87 -8.54
N TRP A 159 3.67 -11.62 -8.17
CA TRP A 159 3.26 -11.01 -6.91
C TRP A 159 2.54 -12.00 -6.01
N ALA A 160 2.33 -13.24 -6.46
CA ALA A 160 1.55 -14.23 -5.72
C ALA A 160 2.17 -14.56 -4.35
N THR A 161 1.32 -14.77 -3.35
CA THR A 161 1.70 -15.06 -1.97
C THR A 161 0.68 -15.97 -1.30
N ASP A 162 1.10 -16.76 -0.32
CA ASP A 162 0.24 -17.59 0.54
C ASP A 162 -0.09 -16.92 1.89
N GLU A 163 0.27 -15.64 2.03
CA GLU A 163 0.13 -14.88 3.27
C GLU A 163 -1.13 -14.00 3.23
N PRO A 164 -2.03 -14.06 4.25
CA PRO A 164 -3.32 -13.35 4.20
C PRO A 164 -3.25 -11.84 3.96
N LEU A 165 -2.32 -11.12 4.62
CA LEU A 165 -2.19 -9.68 4.46
C LEU A 165 -1.74 -9.32 3.04
N GLY A 166 -0.74 -10.05 2.53
CA GLY A 166 -0.24 -9.87 1.17
C GLY A 166 -1.30 -10.20 0.12
N ALA A 167 -2.05 -11.28 0.29
CA ALA A 167 -3.17 -11.62 -0.61
C ALA A 167 -4.26 -10.54 -0.60
N GLY A 168 -4.59 -10.01 0.59
CA GLY A 168 -5.49 -8.87 0.73
C GLY A 168 -5.00 -7.61 0.03
N ALA A 169 -3.72 -7.27 0.19
CA ALA A 169 -3.09 -6.14 -0.47
C ALA A 169 -3.17 -6.26 -2.01
N LEU A 170 -2.94 -7.46 -2.56
CA LEU A 170 -3.07 -7.68 -4.01
C LEU A 170 -4.50 -7.52 -4.53
N LEU A 171 -5.51 -7.91 -3.76
CA LEU A 171 -6.91 -7.70 -4.14
C LEU A 171 -7.24 -6.20 -4.19
N VAL A 172 -6.73 -5.43 -3.21
CA VAL A 172 -6.82 -3.96 -3.23
C VAL A 172 -6.08 -3.37 -4.43
N ASP A 173 -4.89 -3.87 -4.74
CA ASP A 173 -4.09 -3.42 -5.87
C ASP A 173 -4.75 -3.75 -7.22
N ALA A 174 -5.39 -4.92 -7.35
CA ALA A 174 -6.20 -5.29 -8.51
C ALA A 174 -7.35 -4.29 -8.73
N TYR A 175 -8.08 -3.95 -7.66
CA TYR A 175 -9.13 -2.94 -7.69
C TYR A 175 -8.59 -1.55 -8.09
N ARG A 176 -7.48 -1.10 -7.48
CA ARG A 176 -6.85 0.20 -7.78
C ARG A 176 -6.33 0.27 -9.21
N CYS A 177 -5.75 -0.81 -9.72
CA CYS A 177 -5.30 -0.92 -11.12
C CYS A 177 -6.47 -0.70 -12.08
N ARG A 178 -7.63 -1.30 -11.80
CA ARG A 178 -8.84 -1.10 -12.60
C ARG A 178 -9.37 0.33 -12.55
N ARG A 179 -9.38 0.93 -11.35
CA ARG A 179 -9.89 2.27 -11.07
C ARG A 179 -9.04 3.36 -11.72
N HIS A 180 -7.73 3.35 -11.49
CA HIS A 180 -6.83 4.47 -11.87
C HIS A 180 -5.84 4.13 -12.99
N GLY A 181 -5.71 2.87 -13.41
CA GLY A 181 -4.72 2.49 -14.41
C GLY A 181 -5.06 3.03 -15.79
N THR A 182 -4.20 3.85 -16.41
CA THR A 182 -4.39 4.26 -17.82
C THR A 182 -3.64 3.31 -18.78
N GLU A 183 -4.10 3.22 -20.03
CA GLU A 183 -3.43 2.43 -21.09
C GLU A 183 -1.99 2.90 -21.38
N GLU A 184 -1.74 4.19 -21.25
CA GLU A 184 -0.41 4.80 -21.44
C GLU A 184 0.49 4.63 -20.19
N HIS A 185 -0.11 4.49 -19.00
CA HIS A 185 0.60 4.40 -17.73
C HIS A 185 1.04 2.98 -17.33
N LEU A 186 0.66 1.94 -18.03
CA LEU A 186 0.92 0.58 -17.57
C LEU A 186 1.42 -0.35 -18.69
N GLU A 187 1.53 0.09 -19.97
CA GLU A 187 1.77 -0.81 -21.12
C GLU A 187 0.87 -2.09 -21.00
N SER A 188 -0.42 -1.85 -20.76
CA SER A 188 -1.10 -2.16 -19.49
C SER A 188 -2.06 -3.31 -19.43
N GLY A 189 -2.32 -3.98 -20.56
CA GLY A 189 -3.17 -5.17 -20.51
C GLY A 189 -2.52 -6.21 -19.59
N SER A 190 -1.21 -6.42 -19.76
CA SER A 190 -0.47 -7.46 -19.04
C SER A 190 -0.40 -7.26 -17.53
N LEU A 191 -0.08 -6.06 -17.02
CA LEU A 191 0.18 -5.91 -15.58
C LEU A 191 -1.09 -5.97 -14.72
N CYS A 192 -2.18 -5.26 -15.07
CA CYS A 192 -3.42 -5.39 -14.29
C CYS A 192 -3.96 -6.82 -14.36
N GLU A 193 -3.85 -7.50 -15.51
CA GLU A 193 -4.22 -8.91 -15.64
C GLU A 193 -3.32 -9.83 -14.81
N THR A 194 -2.01 -9.56 -14.72
CA THR A 194 -1.08 -10.30 -13.85
C THR A 194 -1.45 -10.10 -12.38
N ILE A 195 -1.75 -8.88 -11.96
CA ILE A 195 -2.14 -8.59 -10.56
C ILE A 195 -3.44 -9.32 -10.21
N VAL A 196 -4.45 -9.29 -11.08
CA VAL A 196 -5.71 -10.01 -10.85
C VAL A 196 -5.50 -11.52 -10.78
N ASP A 197 -4.66 -12.08 -11.66
CA ASP A 197 -4.34 -13.51 -11.63
C ASP A 197 -3.55 -13.90 -10.37
N ASP A 198 -2.53 -13.12 -10.01
CA ASP A 198 -1.73 -13.34 -8.81
C ASP A 198 -2.58 -13.16 -7.54
N ALA A 199 -3.53 -12.22 -7.52
CA ALA A 199 -4.48 -12.05 -6.42
C ALA A 199 -5.41 -13.27 -6.29
N ALA A 200 -5.94 -13.78 -7.40
CA ALA A 200 -6.76 -14.99 -7.40
C ALA A 200 -5.97 -16.24 -6.97
N ALA A 201 -4.73 -16.39 -7.44
CA ALA A 201 -3.83 -17.46 -7.02
C ALA A 201 -3.48 -17.35 -5.53
N SER A 202 -3.23 -16.13 -5.03
CA SER A 202 -2.90 -15.87 -3.62
C SER A 202 -4.07 -16.18 -2.70
N LEU A 203 -5.28 -15.76 -3.06
CA LEU A 203 -6.49 -16.08 -2.30
C LEU A 203 -6.68 -17.59 -2.20
N GLN A 204 -6.52 -18.32 -3.30
CA GLN A 204 -6.61 -19.78 -3.28
C GLN A 204 -5.52 -20.41 -2.40
N ALA A 205 -4.27 -19.94 -2.51
CA ALA A 205 -3.17 -20.42 -1.69
C ALA A 205 -3.43 -20.22 -0.19
N VAL A 206 -3.93 -19.05 0.22
CA VAL A 206 -4.32 -18.77 1.61
C VAL A 206 -5.39 -19.73 2.10
N ILE A 207 -6.43 -20.00 1.29
CA ILE A 207 -7.51 -20.94 1.62
C ILE A 207 -6.96 -22.35 1.83
N ASP A 208 -6.05 -22.78 0.95
CA ASP A 208 -5.44 -24.11 0.97
C ASP A 208 -4.55 -24.31 2.21
N THR A 209 -3.90 -23.26 2.72
CA THR A 209 -3.15 -23.34 3.99
C THR A 209 -4.03 -23.69 5.20
N GLY A 210 -5.34 -23.41 5.12
CA GLY A 210 -6.28 -23.58 6.21
C GLY A 210 -6.02 -22.69 7.42
N VAL A 211 -5.25 -21.61 7.27
CA VAL A 211 -4.92 -20.68 8.37
C VAL A 211 -6.18 -20.10 9.04
N LEU A 212 -7.20 -19.77 8.25
CA LEU A 212 -8.48 -19.22 8.72
C LEU A 212 -9.33 -20.23 9.52
N ARG A 213 -9.01 -21.52 9.49
CA ARG A 213 -9.71 -22.58 10.24
C ARG A 213 -9.07 -22.87 11.61
N ARG A 214 -7.95 -22.20 11.93
CA ARG A 214 -7.22 -22.39 13.18
C ARG A 214 -7.94 -21.67 14.34
N PRO A 215 -7.68 -22.07 15.60
CA PRO A 215 -8.17 -21.32 16.76
C PRO A 215 -7.48 -19.93 16.85
N ALA A 216 -8.10 -18.99 17.58
CA ALA A 216 -7.69 -17.58 17.62
C ALA A 216 -6.24 -17.37 18.04
N GLU A 217 -5.71 -18.19 18.95
CA GLU A 217 -4.33 -18.13 19.46
C GLU A 217 -3.27 -18.43 18.39
N ARG A 218 -3.68 -19.04 17.27
CA ARG A 218 -2.81 -19.35 16.14
C ARG A 218 -3.09 -18.50 14.89
N ARG A 219 -3.84 -17.42 15.05
CA ARG A 219 -4.24 -16.49 14.01
C ARG A 219 -3.76 -15.08 14.35
N LEU A 220 -3.61 -14.25 13.32
CA LEU A 220 -3.16 -12.87 13.47
C LEU A 220 -4.20 -11.95 12.82
N ALA A 221 -4.96 -11.26 13.67
CA ALA A 221 -6.14 -10.52 13.25
C ALA A 221 -5.86 -9.49 12.14
N PHE A 222 -4.85 -8.63 12.31
CA PHE A 222 -4.56 -7.60 11.30
C PHE A 222 -4.24 -8.18 9.92
N ARG A 223 -3.69 -9.40 9.81
CA ARG A 223 -3.37 -10.02 8.52
C ARG A 223 -4.64 -10.50 7.83
N GLU A 224 -5.52 -11.13 8.58
CA GLU A 224 -6.80 -11.63 8.05
C GLU A 224 -7.78 -10.49 7.78
N LEU A 225 -7.79 -9.46 8.61
CA LEU A 225 -8.59 -8.25 8.35
C LEU A 225 -8.06 -7.51 7.12
N GLY A 226 -6.76 -7.57 6.83
CA GLY A 226 -6.19 -7.13 5.56
C GLY A 226 -6.71 -7.91 4.36
N LEU A 227 -6.83 -9.24 4.49
CA LEU A 227 -7.50 -10.09 3.51
C LEU A 227 -8.97 -9.68 3.32
N SER A 228 -9.69 -9.44 4.41
CA SER A 228 -11.09 -9.03 4.38
C SER A 228 -11.28 -7.70 3.64
N ILE A 229 -10.46 -6.67 3.91
CA ILE A 229 -10.46 -5.41 3.15
C ILE A 229 -10.23 -5.67 1.66
N GLY A 230 -9.30 -6.57 1.32
CA GLY A 230 -9.05 -6.99 -0.06
C GLY A 230 -10.26 -7.67 -0.70
N LEU A 231 -10.96 -8.54 0.03
CA LEU A 231 -12.18 -9.19 -0.46
C LEU A 231 -13.31 -8.17 -0.70
N ARG A 232 -13.46 -7.15 0.15
CA ARG A 232 -14.37 -6.01 -0.11
C ARG A 232 -13.99 -5.23 -1.38
N ALA A 233 -12.69 -5.09 -1.66
CA ALA A 233 -12.23 -4.51 -2.92
C ALA A 233 -12.56 -5.41 -4.14
N ALA A 234 -12.47 -6.74 -3.97
CA ALA A 234 -12.85 -7.70 -5.00
C ALA A 234 -14.37 -7.74 -5.24
N GLU A 235 -15.20 -7.58 -4.21
CA GLU A 235 -16.65 -7.38 -4.34
C GLU A 235 -16.96 -6.18 -5.23
N ALA A 236 -16.33 -5.03 -4.97
CA ALA A 236 -16.48 -3.84 -5.80
C ALA A 236 -15.96 -4.02 -7.23
N LEU A 237 -14.89 -4.81 -7.40
CA LEU A 237 -14.37 -5.16 -8.71
C LEU A 237 -15.35 -6.02 -9.52
N GLN A 238 -16.05 -6.96 -8.86
CA GLN A 238 -17.02 -7.84 -9.49
C GLN A 238 -18.37 -7.15 -9.76
N GLY A 239 -18.81 -6.27 -8.85
CA GLY A 239 -20.04 -5.49 -9.00
C GLY A 239 -20.02 -4.52 -10.20
N GLY A 240 -18.86 -4.37 -10.83
CA GLY A 240 -18.59 -3.31 -11.80
C GLY A 240 -18.35 -2.00 -11.05
N LEU A 241 -17.25 -1.33 -11.34
CA LEU A 241 -17.20 0.10 -11.04
C LEU A 241 -18.41 0.71 -11.74
N GLU A 242 -19.32 1.37 -11.00
CA GLU A 242 -20.33 2.23 -11.63
C GLU A 242 -19.59 3.04 -12.70
N ALA A 243 -20.07 3.00 -13.94
CA ALA A 243 -19.32 3.43 -15.12
C ALA A 243 -18.86 4.89 -15.00
N THR A 244 -17.75 5.10 -14.31
CA THR A 244 -17.04 6.37 -14.26
C THR A 244 -16.34 6.54 -15.59
N GLU A 245 -16.45 7.74 -16.16
CA GLU A 245 -15.77 8.12 -17.39
C GLU A 245 -14.31 7.65 -17.38
N GLY A 246 -13.86 6.98 -18.45
CA GLY A 246 -12.48 6.49 -18.59
C GLY A 246 -12.24 5.02 -18.20
N THR A 247 -13.27 4.26 -17.78
CA THR A 247 -13.16 2.81 -17.51
C THR A 247 -13.42 1.91 -18.74
N GLU A 248 -13.80 2.51 -19.87
CA GLU A 248 -14.09 1.86 -21.15
C GLU A 248 -12.81 1.22 -21.72
N GLY A 249 -12.89 -0.03 -22.21
CA GLY A 249 -11.76 -0.76 -22.81
C GLY A 249 -10.89 -1.60 -21.85
N ARG A 250 -11.01 -1.42 -20.53
CA ARG A 250 -10.19 -2.14 -19.53
C ARG A 250 -10.82 -3.47 -19.08
N ALA A 251 -11.16 -4.34 -20.02
CA ALA A 251 -11.75 -5.64 -19.70
C ALA A 251 -10.71 -6.53 -19.00
N LEU A 252 -10.92 -6.79 -17.71
CA LEU A 252 -10.15 -7.77 -16.96
C LEU A 252 -10.59 -9.19 -17.36
N ARG A 253 -9.71 -10.17 -17.16
CA ARG A 253 -10.01 -11.60 -17.42
C ARG A 253 -11.24 -12.06 -16.64
N PRO A 254 -12.37 -12.38 -17.32
CA PRO A 254 -13.60 -12.78 -16.65
C PRO A 254 -13.42 -14.00 -15.75
N GLU A 255 -12.56 -14.95 -16.14
CA GLU A 255 -12.32 -16.19 -15.40
C GLU A 255 -11.62 -15.92 -14.06
N ALA A 256 -10.72 -14.93 -14.01
CA ALA A 256 -10.04 -14.56 -12.77
C ALA A 256 -11.00 -13.83 -11.81
N ILE A 257 -11.84 -12.93 -12.32
CA ILE A 257 -12.90 -12.29 -11.53
C ILE A 257 -13.90 -13.33 -11.00
N GLU A 258 -14.31 -14.29 -11.82
CA GLU A 258 -15.22 -15.35 -11.39
C GLU A 258 -14.61 -16.23 -10.29
N ARG A 259 -13.31 -16.52 -10.36
CA ARG A 259 -12.58 -17.23 -9.29
C ARG A 259 -12.58 -16.45 -7.98
N LEU A 260 -12.37 -15.12 -8.03
CA LEU A 260 -12.44 -14.27 -6.84
C LEU A 260 -13.86 -14.26 -6.26
N GLY A 261 -14.87 -14.17 -7.13
CA GLY A 261 -16.29 -14.12 -6.75
C GLY A 261 -16.79 -15.31 -5.93
N LYS A 262 -16.14 -16.48 -6.07
CA LYS A 262 -16.49 -17.71 -5.32
C LYS A 262 -16.19 -17.62 -3.82
N HIS A 263 -15.37 -16.65 -3.42
CA HIS A 263 -14.77 -16.59 -2.08
C HIS A 263 -15.11 -15.29 -1.33
N LEU A 264 -15.96 -14.42 -1.87
CA LEU A 264 -16.24 -13.10 -1.29
C LEU A 264 -16.84 -13.18 0.13
N SER A 265 -17.65 -14.21 0.41
CA SER A 265 -18.22 -14.45 1.75
C SER A 265 -17.18 -14.73 2.85
N LEU A 266 -15.91 -14.95 2.48
CA LEU A 266 -14.83 -15.02 3.46
C LEU A 266 -14.61 -13.69 4.19
N ALA A 267 -14.97 -12.56 3.59
CA ALA A 267 -14.88 -11.26 4.25
C ALA A 267 -15.76 -11.23 5.50
N ASP A 268 -17.05 -11.58 5.34
CA ASP A 268 -18.01 -11.69 6.44
C ASP A 268 -17.53 -12.70 7.49
N ALA A 269 -17.04 -13.87 7.07
CA ALA A 269 -16.56 -14.90 8.00
C ALA A 269 -15.34 -14.44 8.83
N ILE A 270 -14.43 -13.67 8.23
CA ILE A 270 -13.27 -13.10 8.94
C ILE A 270 -13.74 -12.01 9.92
N GLU A 271 -14.62 -11.13 9.47
CA GLU A 271 -15.17 -10.04 10.26
C GLU A 271 -15.95 -10.58 11.47
N ASP A 272 -16.87 -11.52 11.27
CA ASP A 272 -17.64 -12.16 12.33
C ASP A 272 -16.73 -12.83 13.36
N PHE A 273 -15.70 -13.55 12.90
CA PHE A 273 -14.73 -14.19 13.78
C PHE A 273 -14.02 -13.17 14.68
N TRP A 274 -13.53 -12.06 14.12
CA TRP A 274 -12.86 -11.02 14.89
C TRP A 274 -13.83 -10.01 15.51
N LEU A 275 -15.13 -10.11 15.27
CA LEU A 275 -16.18 -9.36 15.96
C LEU A 275 -16.48 -9.94 17.33
N ASP A 276 -16.37 -11.25 17.46
CA ASP A 276 -16.48 -11.98 18.73
C ASP A 276 -15.43 -11.48 19.74
N PRO A 277 -15.86 -10.92 20.90
CA PRO A 277 -14.95 -10.50 21.96
C PRO A 277 -14.01 -11.61 22.45
N GLY A 278 -14.46 -12.87 22.51
CA GLY A 278 -13.65 -14.00 22.99
C GLY A 278 -12.42 -14.23 22.12
N ASN A 279 -12.53 -14.02 20.80
CA ASN A 279 -11.40 -14.13 19.90
C ASN A 279 -10.42 -12.95 20.02
N ARG A 280 -10.77 -11.87 20.72
CA ARG A 280 -9.90 -10.69 20.95
C ARG A 280 -9.18 -10.70 22.29
N GLU A 281 -9.46 -11.68 23.13
CA GLU A 281 -8.79 -11.85 24.43
C GLU A 281 -7.42 -12.53 24.30
N VAL A 282 -7.08 -13.07 23.12
CA VAL A 282 -5.81 -13.74 22.86
C VAL A 282 -4.64 -12.77 22.74
N ASP A 283 -3.44 -13.24 23.09
CA ASP A 283 -2.20 -12.46 23.07
C ASP A 283 -1.96 -11.79 21.71
N GLY A 284 -2.12 -12.54 20.61
CA GLY A 284 -1.92 -12.03 19.25
C GLY A 284 -2.83 -10.87 18.85
N TRP A 285 -4.00 -10.71 19.49
CA TRP A 285 -4.80 -9.49 19.36
C TRP A 285 -4.24 -8.37 20.23
N SER A 286 -3.93 -8.66 21.50
CA SER A 286 -3.48 -7.65 22.47
C SER A 286 -2.14 -7.00 22.10
N GLU A 287 -1.18 -7.78 21.59
CA GLU A 287 0.15 -7.33 21.14
C GLU A 287 0.07 -6.45 19.89
N HIS A 288 -1.01 -6.59 19.11
CA HIS A 288 -1.24 -5.88 17.85
C HIS A 288 -2.54 -5.07 17.87
N ARG A 289 -3.00 -4.67 19.07
CA ARG A 289 -4.34 -4.11 19.28
C ARG A 289 -4.63 -2.90 18.42
N ASP A 290 -3.68 -1.99 18.26
CA ASP A 290 -3.89 -0.75 17.52
C ASP A 290 -4.10 -1.01 16.03
N ILE A 291 -3.21 -1.80 15.42
CA ILE A 291 -3.34 -2.15 13.99
C ILE A 291 -4.58 -3.03 13.76
N SER A 292 -4.84 -4.04 14.60
CA SER A 292 -6.01 -4.91 14.46
C SER A 292 -7.33 -4.13 14.54
N ARG A 293 -7.42 -3.13 15.42
CA ARG A 293 -8.62 -2.28 15.53
C ARG A 293 -8.85 -1.41 14.30
N VAL A 294 -7.79 -0.79 13.78
CA VAL A 294 -7.88 0.03 12.57
C VAL A 294 -8.27 -0.85 11.39
N MET A 295 -7.61 -2.00 11.22
CA MET A 295 -7.92 -2.94 10.14
C MET A 295 -9.36 -3.48 10.23
N LEU A 296 -9.86 -3.76 11.44
CA LEU A 296 -11.25 -4.19 11.63
C LEU A 296 -12.22 -3.08 11.24
N ALA A 297 -12.00 -1.86 11.73
CA ALA A 297 -12.84 -0.72 11.38
C ALA A 297 -12.84 -0.45 9.87
N THR A 298 -11.68 -0.55 9.22
CA THR A 298 -11.57 -0.42 7.76
C THR A 298 -12.25 -1.56 7.03
N SER A 299 -12.19 -2.80 7.52
CA SER A 299 -12.91 -3.94 6.92
C SER A 299 -14.42 -3.73 6.92
N LEU A 300 -14.97 -3.28 8.06
CA LEU A 300 -16.40 -3.02 8.24
C LEU A 300 -16.89 -1.78 7.48
N ALA A 301 -16.01 -0.80 7.25
CA ALA A 301 -16.33 0.45 6.55
C ALA A 301 -15.21 0.82 5.55
N PRO A 302 -15.07 0.06 4.44
CA PRO A 302 -13.90 0.18 3.56
C PRO A 302 -13.98 1.38 2.61
N GLY A 303 -15.14 2.02 2.44
CA GLY A 303 -15.38 3.05 1.43
C GLY A 303 -14.42 4.24 1.48
N GLY A 304 -14.06 4.73 2.67
CA GLY A 304 -13.07 5.80 2.80
C GLY A 304 -11.69 5.41 2.24
N TYR A 305 -11.25 4.19 2.55
CA TYR A 305 -9.96 3.65 2.14
C TYR A 305 -9.94 3.25 0.65
N LEU A 306 -10.97 2.55 0.18
CA LEU A 306 -11.06 2.04 -1.20
C LEU A 306 -11.56 3.10 -2.19
N GLY A 307 -12.24 4.14 -1.72
CA GLY A 307 -12.91 5.12 -2.58
C GLY A 307 -14.15 4.58 -3.28
N LEU A 308 -14.85 3.64 -2.64
CA LEU A 308 -16.17 3.16 -3.08
C LEU A 308 -17.22 4.26 -2.98
#